data_AF-A0A662MJC3-F1
#
_entry.id   AF-A0A662MJC3-F1
#
_cell.length_a   1.000
_cell.length_b   1.000
_cell.length_c   1.000
_cell.angle_alpha   90.00
_cell.angle_beta   90.00
_cell.angle_gamma   90.00
#
_symmetry.space_group_name_H-M   'P 1'
#
loop_
_entity.id
_entity.type
_entity.pdbx_description
1 polymer ?
#
loop_
_entity_poly.entity_id
_entity_poly.type
_entity_poly.pdbx_seq_one_letter_code
_entity_poly.pdbx_strand_id
1 'polypeptide(L)'
;VTKNKPHPRRIESALRKHFKDWRRRLEIINKGRSVEFSRGNSRLYVRYYPPEKYSPDDVLSIVTMFTVRGIRPEPIRLADLIASLL
;
A
#
# COMPACT_ATOMS: atom_id res chain seq x y z
N VAL A 1 -0.73 1.79 0.53
CA VAL A 1 -2.04 1.14 0.76
C VAL A 1 -2.74 0.99 -0.59
N THR A 2 -3.30 -0.18 -0.92
CA THR A 2 -3.99 -0.42 -2.21
C THR A 2 -5.22 -1.31 -2.04
N LYS A 3 -6.24 -1.14 -2.90
CA LYS A 3 -7.43 -1.99 -2.95
C LYS A 3 -7.17 -3.34 -3.63
N ASN A 4 -6.32 -3.34 -4.66
CA ASN A 4 -6.07 -4.53 -5.45
C ASN A 4 -4.86 -5.28 -4.89
N LYS A 5 -4.98 -6.61 -4.80
CA LYS A 5 -3.87 -7.45 -4.38
C LYS A 5 -2.67 -7.23 -5.31
N PRO A 6 -1.50 -6.84 -4.79
CA PRO A 6 -0.31 -6.69 -5.62
C PRO A 6 0.06 -8.01 -6.30
N HIS A 7 0.36 -7.95 -7.60
CA HIS A 7 0.84 -9.11 -8.38
C HIS A 7 2.34 -8.92 -8.69
N PRO A 8 3.25 -9.60 -7.98
CA PRO A 8 4.70 -9.35 -8.09
C PRO A 8 5.23 -9.42 -9.53
N ARG A 9 4.81 -10.44 -10.29
CA ARG A 9 5.21 -10.62 -11.70
C ARG A 9 4.76 -9.48 -12.61
N ARG A 10 3.55 -8.96 -12.40
CA ARG A 10 3.03 -7.83 -13.19
C ARG A 10 3.76 -6.53 -12.85
N ILE A 11 4.07 -6.33 -11.57
CA ILE A 11 4.87 -5.19 -11.10
C ILE A 11 6.25 -5.21 -11.74
N GLU A 12 6.95 -6.35 -11.69
CA GLU A 12 8.26 -6.50 -12.31
C GLU A 12 8.22 -6.24 -13.82
N SER A 13 7.26 -6.84 -14.54
CA SER A 13 7.09 -6.66 -15.97
C SER A 13 6.86 -5.17 -16.34
N ALA A 14 6.00 -4.48 -15.59
CA ALA A 14 5.75 -3.06 -15.79
C ALA A 14 6.99 -2.21 -15.50
N LEU A 15 7.73 -2.53 -14.43
CA LEU A 15 8.96 -1.83 -14.09
C LEU A 15 9.99 -1.96 -15.21
N ARG A 16 10.24 -3.18 -15.69
CA ARG A 16 11.16 -3.46 -16.81
C ARG A 16 10.79 -2.73 -18.09
N LYS A 17 9.49 -2.56 -18.36
CA LYS A 17 9.00 -1.89 -19.58
C LYS A 17 9.16 -0.36 -19.52
N HIS A 18 8.96 0.24 -18.36
CA HIS A 18 8.78 1.70 -18.25
C HIS A 18 9.95 2.44 -17.61
N PHE A 19 10.88 1.76 -16.93
CA PHE A 19 11.91 2.41 -16.15
C PHE A 19 13.31 1.85 -16.46
N LYS A 20 14.29 2.73 -16.71
CA LYS A 20 15.69 2.34 -16.91
C LYS A 20 16.31 1.77 -15.62
N ASP A 21 15.90 2.29 -14.46
CA ASP A 21 16.36 1.92 -13.12
C ASP A 21 15.48 0.84 -12.45
N TRP A 22 14.75 0.04 -13.24
CA TRP A 22 13.74 -0.90 -12.76
C TRP A 22 14.25 -1.88 -11.69
N ARG A 23 15.52 -2.30 -11.75
CA ARG A 23 16.12 -3.22 -10.77
C ARG A 23 16.13 -2.62 -9.37
N ARG A 24 16.57 -1.36 -9.26
CA ARG A 24 16.61 -0.63 -7.99
C ARG A 24 15.20 -0.43 -7.42
N ARG A 25 14.23 -0.11 -8.29
CA ARG A 25 12.81 0.03 -7.88
C ARG A 25 12.25 -1.28 -7.35
N LEU A 26 12.51 -2.39 -8.05
CA LEU A 26 12.06 -3.72 -7.64
C LEU A 26 12.67 -4.13 -6.29
N GLU A 27 13.96 -3.85 -6.10
CA GLU A 27 14.65 -4.09 -4.83
C GLU A 27 13.97 -3.34 -3.67
N ILE A 28 13.68 -2.05 -3.85
CA ILE A 28 12.96 -1.23 -2.85
C ILE A 28 11.58 -1.82 -2.56
N ILE A 29 10.83 -2.23 -3.59
CA ILE A 29 9.50 -2.81 -3.39
C ILE A 29 9.57 -4.10 -2.56
N ASN A 30 10.55 -4.96 -2.86
CA ASN A 30 10.71 -6.26 -2.22
C ASN A 30 11.19 -6.19 -0.76
N LYS A 31 11.80 -5.07 -0.33
CA LYS A 31 12.18 -4.85 1.07
C LYS A 31 10.98 -4.72 2.03
N GLY A 32 9.78 -4.48 1.51
CA GLY A 32 8.59 -4.26 2.34
C GLY A 32 7.83 -5.54 2.62
N ARG A 33 7.19 -5.61 3.80
CA ARG A 33 6.22 -6.66 4.11
C ARG A 33 4.80 -6.16 3.84
N SER A 34 3.89 -7.08 3.55
CA SER A 34 2.48 -6.76 3.30
C SER A 34 1.58 -7.40 4.34
N VAL A 35 0.55 -6.68 4.76
CA VAL A 35 -0.54 -7.15 5.61
C VAL A 35 -1.89 -6.83 4.94
N GLU A 36 -2.87 -7.69 5.13
CA GLU A 36 -4.25 -7.47 4.68
C GLU A 36 -5.04 -6.79 5.79
N PHE A 37 -5.72 -5.69 5.47
CA PHE A 37 -6.66 -5.01 6.34
C PHE A 37 -8.08 -5.20 5.78
N SER A 38 -8.96 -5.76 6.59
CA SER A 38 -10.33 -6.09 6.21
C SER A 38 -11.32 -5.34 7.09
N ARG A 39 -12.38 -4.78 6.48
CA ARG A 39 -13.51 -4.15 7.19
C ARG A 39 -14.80 -4.46 6.44
N GLY A 40 -15.68 -5.26 7.04
CA GLY A 40 -16.83 -5.84 6.35
C GLY A 40 -16.39 -6.64 5.12
N ASN A 41 -17.05 -6.42 3.98
CA ASN A 41 -16.72 -7.07 2.70
C ASN A 41 -15.57 -6.40 1.94
N SER A 42 -14.98 -5.33 2.48
CA SER A 42 -13.89 -4.59 1.83
C SER A 42 -12.52 -4.99 2.38
N ARG A 43 -11.52 -4.98 1.49
CA ARG A 43 -10.13 -5.35 1.81
C ARG A 43 -9.15 -4.30 1.26
N LEU A 44 -8.06 -4.11 1.99
CA LEU A 44 -6.90 -3.33 1.57
C LEU A 44 -5.63 -4.13 1.82
N TYR A 45 -4.65 -3.90 0.96
CA TYR A 45 -3.29 -4.41 1.12
C TYR A 45 -2.39 -3.26 1.53
N VAL A 46 -1.78 -3.39 2.69
CA VAL A 46 -0.87 -2.40 3.26
C VAL A 46 0.54 -2.96 3.18
N ARG A 47 1.40 -2.30 2.40
CA ARG A 47 2.84 -2.57 2.41
C ARG A 47 3.51 -1.54 3.28
N TYR A 48 4.38 -1.98 4.17
CA TYR A 48 5.03 -1.14 5.17
C TYR A 48 6.53 -1.39 5.23
N TYR A 49 7.24 -0.38 5.73
CA TYR A 49 8.69 -0.28 5.76
C TYR A 49 9.15 0.51 7.00
N PRO A 50 10.32 0.20 7.57
CA PRO A 50 11.03 -1.07 7.44
C PRO A 50 10.27 -2.20 8.18
N PRO A 51 10.15 -3.41 7.61
CA PRO A 51 9.29 -4.46 8.18
C PRO A 51 9.75 -5.01 9.53
N GLU A 52 11.02 -4.84 9.89
CA GLU A 52 11.60 -5.28 11.16
C GLU A 52 11.23 -4.38 12.36
N LYS A 53 10.73 -3.16 12.10
CA LYS A 53 10.35 -2.21 13.16
C LYS A 53 8.86 -2.22 13.51
N TYR A 54 8.04 -2.88 12.70
CA TYR A 54 6.59 -2.85 12.86
C TYR A 54 6.03 -4.26 12.73
N SER A 55 5.26 -4.67 13.74
CA SER A 55 4.43 -5.86 13.61
C SER A 55 3.27 -5.61 12.64
N PRO A 56 2.67 -6.66 12.05
CA PRO A 56 1.43 -6.51 11.31
C PRO A 56 0.33 -5.80 12.12
N ASP A 57 0.23 -6.06 13.42
CA ASP A 57 -0.81 -5.48 14.29
C ASP A 57 -0.60 -3.99 14.54
N ASP A 58 0.65 -3.52 14.65
CA ASP A 58 0.96 -2.07 14.74
C ASP A 58 0.45 -1.35 13.50
N VAL A 59 0.72 -1.93 12.32
CA VAL A 59 0.32 -1.37 11.03
C VAL A 59 -1.20 -1.34 10.91
N LEU A 60 -1.88 -2.43 11.29
CA LEU A 60 -3.34 -2.49 11.27
C LEU A 60 -3.97 -1.50 12.26
N SER A 61 -3.36 -1.31 13.43
CA SER A 61 -3.81 -0.34 14.43
C SER A 61 -3.71 1.09 13.90
N ILE A 62 -2.59 1.45 13.25
CA ILE A 62 -2.42 2.75 12.60
C ILE A 62 -3.46 2.96 11.50
N VAL A 63 -3.64 1.97 10.61
CA VAL A 63 -4.64 2.07 9.54
C VAL A 63 -6.04 2.24 10.12
N THR A 64 -6.38 1.49 11.17
CA THR A 64 -7.68 1.58 11.85
C THR A 64 -7.88 2.96 12.48
N MET A 65 -6.89 3.47 13.22
CA MET A 65 -6.95 4.77 13.89
C MET A 65 -7.23 5.92 12.92
N PHE A 66 -6.65 5.88 11.72
CA PHE A 66 -6.87 6.90 10.69
C PHE A 66 -8.07 6.61 9.77
N THR A 67 -8.83 5.52 9.98
CA THR A 67 -9.97 5.14 9.14
C THR A 67 -11.29 5.35 9.88
N VAL A 68 -11.87 6.55 9.75
CA VAL A 68 -13.17 6.86 10.36
C VAL A 68 -14.31 6.21 9.57
N ARG A 69 -14.41 6.47 8.26
CA ARG A 69 -15.49 5.95 7.40
C ARG A 69 -14.98 5.10 6.24
N GLY A 70 -15.66 3.97 6.01
CA GLY A 70 -15.30 3.03 4.94
C GLY A 70 -13.98 2.31 5.20
N ILE A 71 -13.27 1.94 4.11
CA ILE A 71 -12.05 1.13 4.20
C ILE A 71 -10.74 1.95 4.12
N ARG A 72 -10.75 3.14 3.47
CA ARG A 72 -9.53 3.93 3.25
C ARG A 72 -9.31 4.93 4.40
N PRO A 73 -8.08 5.09 4.91
CA PRO A 73 -7.75 6.13 5.88
C PRO A 73 -8.15 7.53 5.39
N GLU A 74 -8.70 8.36 6.27
CA GLU A 74 -9.16 9.72 5.94
C GLU A 74 -8.06 10.61 5.34
N PRO A 75 -6.78 10.56 5.80
CA PRO A 75 -5.72 11.32 5.14
C PRO A 75 -5.52 10.93 3.66
N ILE A 76 -5.66 9.64 3.33
CA ILE A 76 -5.53 9.15 1.95
C ILE A 76 -6.76 9.56 1.13
N ARG A 77 -7.96 9.53 1.72
CA ARG A 77 -9.19 9.99 1.05
C ARG A 77 -9.11 11.48 0.71
N LEU A 78 -8.61 12.29 1.64
CA LEU A 78 -8.43 13.72 1.41
C LEU A 78 -7.38 13.99 0.33
N ALA A 79 -6.24 13.28 0.37
CA ALA A 79 -5.22 13.41 -0.67
C ALA A 79 -5.74 13.04 -2.07
N ASP A 80 -6.52 11.95 -2.19
CA ASP A 80 -7.18 11.52 -3.44
C ASP A 80 -8.12 12.61 -3.97
N LEU A 81 -8.91 13.24 -3.08
CA LEU A 81 -9.81 14.34 -3.43
C LEU A 81 -9.02 15.57 -3.93
N ILE A 82 -8.00 16.00 -3.19
CA ILE A 82 -7.18 17.17 -3.57
C ILE A 82 -6.49 16.92 -4.92
N ALA A 83 -5.86 15.76 -5.09
CA ALA A 83 -5.14 15.41 -6.32
C ALA A 83 -6.07 15.33 -7.54
N SER A 84 -7.34 14.99 -7.36
CA SER A 84 -8.33 14.92 -8.46
C SER A 84 -8.86 16.30 -8.87
N LEU A 85 -8.60 17.34 -8.08
CA LEU A 85 -9.03 18.72 -8.35
C LEU A 85 -7.92 19.58 -8.97
N LEU A 86 -6.68 19.05 -9.03
CA LEU A 86 -5.52 19.67 -9.68
C LEU A 86 -5.35 19.10 -11.09
#